data_AF-F7D861-F1
#
_entry.id   AF-F7D861-F1
#
_cell.length_a   1.000
_cell.length_b   1.000
_cell.length_c   1.000
_cell.angle_alpha   90.00
_cell.angle_beta   90.00
_cell.angle_gamma   90.00
#
_symmetry.space_group_name_H-M   'P 1'
#
loop_
_entity.id
_entity.type
_entity.pdbx_description
1 polymer ?
#
loop_
_entity_poly.entity_id
_entity_poly.type
_entity_poly.pdbx_seq_one_letter_code
_entity_poly.pdbx_strand_id
1 'polypeptide(L)'
;GLCAAPRTADFGTEGRHHLQPRGPSKRSGPLEEQPFRGLLRPENLSREELVDVLRAAVVDQKGPLVTLNKPQGLPVTGKPGELTLLSVLPELSQGLGLGGQELQLVHASGKETSGLVLLSTCPQTASRLQKFFIHSRRSQRPTATYCAVTDGIPATSEGKIQAALKLEHTDGVDLRSPVSYRCTWYWSSALFLGTTHTLPAWALSWASAFCCQLPAPRPKD
;
A
#
# COMPACT_ATOMS: atom_id res chain seq x y z
N GLY A 1 54.61 -11.69 24.17
CA GLY A 1 54.31 -10.45 24.90
C GLY A 1 52.83 -10.41 25.14
N LEU A 2 52.44 -10.35 26.41
CA LEU A 2 51.11 -10.67 26.94
C LEU A 2 50.00 -9.72 26.45
N CYS A 3 48.84 -10.31 26.18
CA CYS A 3 47.55 -9.64 26.02
C CYS A 3 47.19 -8.84 27.28
N ALA A 4 46.78 -7.59 27.11
CA ALA A 4 46.18 -6.77 28.16
C ALA A 4 44.69 -6.58 27.86
N ALA A 5 43.85 -7.13 28.73
CA ALA A 5 42.40 -6.94 28.74
C ALA A 5 42.03 -5.52 29.21
N PRO A 6 40.92 -4.93 28.73
CA PRO A 6 40.35 -3.75 29.34
C PRO A 6 39.40 -4.13 30.49
N ARG A 7 39.67 -3.44 31.60
CA ARG A 7 39.03 -3.36 32.91
C ARG A 7 37.51 -3.47 32.93
N THR A 8 37.03 -4.33 33.83
CA THR A 8 35.71 -4.32 34.46
C THR A 8 35.50 -3.02 35.25
N ALA A 9 34.35 -2.36 35.05
CA ALA A 9 33.84 -1.33 35.94
C ALA A 9 32.36 -1.63 36.23
N ASP A 10 32.18 -2.16 37.43
CA ASP A 10 31.05 -2.14 38.36
C ASP A 10 29.63 -1.85 37.87
N PHE A 11 28.80 -2.88 38.08
CA PHE A 11 27.36 -2.81 38.25
C PHE A 11 27.01 -1.97 39.50
N GLY A 12 26.59 -0.73 39.29
CA GLY A 12 25.89 0.08 40.28
C GLY A 12 24.39 -0.20 40.23
N THR A 13 23.83 -0.62 41.36
CA THR A 13 22.41 -0.94 41.54
C THR A 13 21.76 0.22 42.30
N GLU A 14 21.00 1.08 41.63
CA GLU A 14 20.20 2.15 42.27
C GLU A 14 19.17 2.65 41.24
N GLY A 15 17.89 2.88 41.50
CA GLY A 15 17.02 2.58 42.62
C GLY A 15 15.59 2.53 42.07
N ARG A 16 14.69 1.83 42.77
CA ARG A 16 13.29 1.66 42.40
C ARG A 16 12.56 3.01 42.39
N HIS A 17 12.31 3.56 41.22
CA HIS A 17 11.23 4.53 41.05
C HIS A 17 9.93 3.76 40.85
N HIS A 18 9.18 3.61 41.94
CA HIS A 18 7.77 3.21 41.91
C HIS A 18 7.00 4.22 41.04
N LEU A 19 6.77 3.87 39.77
CA LEU A 19 5.82 4.59 38.93
C LEU A 19 4.42 4.23 39.40
N GLN A 20 3.84 5.13 40.20
CA GLN A 20 2.43 5.13 40.59
C GLN A 20 1.55 5.08 39.32
N PRO A 21 0.44 4.31 39.31
CA PRO A 21 -0.49 4.30 38.19
C PRO A 21 -1.11 5.69 38.04
N ARG A 22 -0.78 6.39 36.96
CA ARG A 22 -1.41 7.66 36.60
C ARG A 22 -2.87 7.35 36.23
N GLY A 23 -3.81 7.88 37.02
CA GLY A 23 -5.24 7.69 36.84
C GLY A 23 -5.74 8.09 35.44
N PRO A 24 -6.98 7.68 35.08
CA PRO A 24 -7.47 7.75 33.73
C PRO A 24 -7.46 9.20 33.22
N SER A 25 -6.66 9.43 32.18
CA SER A 25 -6.68 10.69 31.43
C SER A 25 -8.10 10.90 30.92
N LYS A 26 -8.67 12.07 31.27
CA LYS A 26 -10.01 12.50 30.84
C LYS A 26 -10.13 12.30 29.34
N ARG A 27 -11.12 11.50 28.91
CA ARG A 27 -11.51 11.35 27.51
C ARG A 27 -11.88 12.73 26.97
N SER A 28 -11.02 13.28 26.12
CA SER A 28 -11.39 14.35 25.20
C SER A 28 -12.56 13.87 24.33
N GLY A 29 -13.48 14.78 24.01
CA GLY A 29 -14.75 14.52 23.33
C GLY A 29 -14.62 13.89 21.93
N PRO A 30 -15.74 13.79 21.17
CA PRO A 30 -15.75 13.13 19.87
C PRO A 30 -14.61 13.67 19.01
N LEU A 31 -13.70 12.78 18.64
CA LEU A 31 -12.60 13.09 17.74
C LEU A 31 -13.26 13.49 16.42
N GLU A 32 -13.38 14.80 16.15
CA GLU A 32 -13.62 15.22 14.77
C GLU A 32 -12.51 14.57 13.95
N GLU A 33 -12.90 13.72 13.00
CA GLU A 33 -12.01 13.10 12.04
C GLU A 33 -11.44 14.20 11.15
N GLN A 34 -10.46 14.94 11.68
CA GLN A 34 -9.61 15.81 10.90
C GLN A 34 -8.98 14.92 9.83
N PRO A 35 -9.26 15.16 8.54
CA PRO A 35 -8.77 14.30 7.49
C PRO A 35 -7.24 14.28 7.53
N PHE A 36 -6.66 13.11 7.26
CA PHE A 36 -5.20 12.96 7.19
C PHE A 36 -4.62 14.04 6.27
N ARG A 37 -3.70 14.86 6.80
CA ARG A 37 -2.91 15.81 6.00
C ARG A 37 -2.16 15.02 4.92
N GLY A 38 -2.64 15.09 3.68
CA GLY A 38 -2.06 14.38 2.54
C GLY A 38 -3.05 13.56 1.71
N LEU A 39 -4.29 13.38 2.18
CA LEU A 39 -5.34 12.78 1.36
C LEU A 39 -5.84 13.80 0.33
N LEU A 40 -5.61 13.53 -0.95
CA LEU A 40 -6.25 14.32 -2.01
C LEU A 40 -7.71 13.93 -2.14
N ARG A 41 -8.54 14.96 -2.29
CA ARG A 41 -9.95 14.85 -2.63
C ARG A 41 -10.15 15.40 -4.04
N PRO A 42 -10.18 14.55 -5.06
CA PRO A 42 -10.36 14.99 -6.44
C PRO A 42 -11.63 15.83 -6.64
N GLU A 43 -12.65 15.65 -5.80
CA GLU A 43 -13.93 16.35 -5.88
C GLU A 43 -13.81 17.85 -5.58
N ASN A 44 -12.75 18.27 -4.90
CA ASN A 44 -12.49 19.66 -4.51
C ASN A 44 -11.45 20.35 -5.40
N LEU A 45 -10.89 19.64 -6.39
CA LEU A 45 -9.83 20.15 -7.26
C LEU A 45 -10.37 20.43 -8.65
N SER A 46 -9.83 21.48 -9.28
CA SER A 46 -9.97 21.62 -10.72
C SER A 46 -9.09 20.60 -11.46
N ARG A 47 -9.37 20.41 -12.74
CA ARG A 47 -8.58 19.56 -13.63
C ARG A 47 -7.15 20.10 -13.75
N GLU A 48 -7.01 21.40 -13.87
CA GLU A 48 -5.73 22.10 -14.02
C GLU A 48 -4.88 21.96 -12.75
N GLU A 49 -5.49 22.14 -11.57
CA GLU A 49 -4.82 21.96 -10.29
C GLU A 49 -4.30 20.52 -10.13
N LEU A 50 -5.10 19.52 -10.51
CA LEU A 50 -4.67 18.12 -10.46
C LEU A 50 -3.48 17.86 -11.39
N VAL A 51 -3.47 18.44 -12.59
CA VAL A 51 -2.34 18.33 -13.53
C VAL A 51 -1.09 18.95 -12.94
N ASP A 52 -1.19 20.13 -12.31
CA ASP A 52 -0.04 20.79 -11.68
C ASP A 52 0.50 19.98 -10.49
N VAL A 53 -0.37 19.40 -9.67
CA VAL A 53 0.02 18.47 -8.59
C VAL A 53 0.76 17.26 -9.15
N LEU A 54 0.23 16.63 -10.21
CA LEU A 54 0.86 15.46 -10.83
C LEU A 54 2.18 15.80 -11.53
N ARG A 55 2.27 16.98 -12.16
CA ARG A 55 3.50 17.49 -12.77
C ARG A 55 4.59 17.68 -11.72
N ALA A 56 4.26 18.27 -10.58
CA ALA A 56 5.17 18.44 -9.45
C ALA A 56 5.56 17.09 -8.80
N ALA A 57 4.71 16.08 -8.93
CA ALA A 57 4.93 14.74 -8.38
C ALA A 57 5.76 13.81 -9.29
N VAL A 58 6.25 14.29 -10.44
CA VAL A 58 7.12 13.48 -11.31
C VAL A 58 8.45 13.22 -10.63
N VAL A 59 8.80 11.94 -10.52
CA VAL A 59 10.01 11.45 -9.85
C VAL A 59 11.15 11.23 -10.87
N ASP A 60 10.84 10.67 -12.03
CA ASP A 60 11.85 10.35 -13.05
C ASP A 60 11.23 10.38 -14.45
N GLN A 61 12.01 10.84 -15.43
CA GLN A 61 11.66 10.81 -16.85
C GLN A 61 12.86 10.31 -17.63
N LYS A 62 12.76 9.10 -18.20
CA LYS A 62 13.86 8.46 -18.92
C LYS A 62 13.37 7.74 -20.17
N GLY A 63 13.86 8.21 -21.32
CA GLY A 63 13.43 7.68 -22.62
C GLY A 63 11.90 7.76 -22.76
N PRO A 64 11.21 6.65 -23.08
CA PRO A 64 9.76 6.66 -23.19
C PRO A 64 9.03 6.53 -21.85
N LEU A 65 9.74 6.42 -20.71
CA LEU A 65 9.14 6.15 -19.40
C LEU A 65 9.03 7.42 -18.55
N VAL A 66 7.88 7.57 -17.91
CA VAL A 66 7.61 8.62 -16.94
C VAL A 66 7.15 7.97 -15.64
N THR A 67 7.81 8.30 -14.54
CA THR A 67 7.46 7.81 -13.20
C THR A 67 7.02 8.98 -12.34
N LEU A 68 5.86 8.88 -11.71
CA LEU A 68 5.34 9.90 -10.81
C LEU A 68 4.89 9.28 -9.48
N ASN A 69 4.89 10.09 -8.42
CA ASN A 69 4.39 9.70 -7.11
C ASN A 69 2.91 10.08 -6.99
N LYS A 70 2.01 9.11 -7.13
CA LYS A 70 0.58 9.34 -7.01
C LYS A 70 0.23 9.66 -5.56
N PRO A 71 -0.47 10.77 -5.31
CA PRO A 71 -1.01 11.08 -4.00
C PRO A 71 -2.10 10.06 -3.59
N GLN A 72 -2.30 9.92 -2.28
CA GLN A 72 -3.39 9.11 -1.72
C GLN A 72 -4.73 9.77 -2.04
N GLY A 73 -5.77 8.98 -2.32
CA GLY A 73 -7.12 9.46 -2.59
C GLY A 73 -7.43 9.70 -4.07
N LEU A 74 -6.41 9.76 -4.94
CA LEU A 74 -6.59 9.87 -6.39
C LEU A 74 -6.91 8.50 -7.02
N PRO A 75 -8.12 8.28 -7.57
CA PRO A 75 -8.45 7.06 -8.29
C PRO A 75 -7.69 6.95 -9.61
N VAL A 76 -7.33 5.73 -10.00
CA VAL A 76 -6.68 5.45 -11.28
C VAL A 76 -7.70 5.49 -12.42
N THR A 77 -8.82 4.80 -12.22
CA THR A 77 -9.97 4.69 -13.14
C THR A 77 -11.23 5.08 -12.38
N GLY A 78 -12.21 5.65 -13.07
CA GLY A 78 -13.48 6.10 -12.48
C GLY A 78 -14.56 6.24 -13.53
N LYS A 79 -15.71 6.78 -13.14
CA LYS A 79 -16.83 7.03 -14.06
C LYS A 79 -16.50 8.20 -14.99
N PRO A 80 -17.11 8.27 -16.19
CA PRO A 80 -17.01 9.45 -17.03
C PRO A 80 -17.44 10.70 -16.25
N GLY A 81 -16.61 11.74 -16.26
CA GLY A 81 -16.83 12.98 -15.51
C GLY A 81 -16.11 13.05 -14.15
N GLU A 82 -15.59 11.94 -13.63
CA GLU A 82 -14.77 11.95 -12.41
C GLU A 82 -13.30 12.33 -12.71
N LEU A 83 -12.68 13.07 -11.79
CA LEU A 83 -11.25 13.35 -11.84
C LEU A 83 -10.47 12.12 -11.37
N THR A 84 -9.70 11.56 -12.28
CA THR A 84 -8.93 10.32 -12.13
C THR A 84 -7.56 10.52 -12.75
N LEU A 85 -6.60 9.67 -12.39
CA LEU A 85 -5.28 9.69 -13.02
C LEU A 85 -5.38 9.56 -14.54
N LEU A 86 -6.20 8.63 -15.05
CA LEU A 86 -6.36 8.43 -16.49
C LEU A 86 -7.02 9.61 -17.19
N SER A 87 -7.98 10.26 -16.54
CA SER A 87 -8.73 11.35 -17.17
C SER A 87 -7.90 12.61 -17.40
N VAL A 88 -6.76 12.78 -16.72
CA VAL A 88 -5.86 13.93 -16.87
C VAL A 88 -4.53 13.61 -17.58
N LEU A 89 -4.35 12.39 -18.08
CA LEU A 89 -3.12 12.01 -18.81
C LEU A 89 -2.85 12.85 -20.07
N PRO A 90 -3.85 13.23 -20.89
CA PRO A 90 -3.61 14.08 -22.06
C PRO A 90 -3.02 15.44 -21.69
N GLU A 91 -3.61 16.11 -20.69
CA GLU A 91 -3.18 17.42 -20.19
C GLU A 91 -1.84 17.32 -19.46
N LEU A 92 -1.61 16.24 -18.73
CA LEU A 92 -0.32 15.96 -18.11
C LEU A 92 0.78 15.80 -19.17
N SER A 93 0.51 15.07 -20.27
CA SER A 93 1.47 14.91 -21.35
C SER A 93 1.89 16.25 -21.97
N GLN A 94 0.90 17.12 -22.22
CA GLN A 94 1.15 18.48 -22.69
C GLN A 94 1.97 19.28 -21.67
N GLY A 95 1.60 19.19 -20.39
CA GLY A 95 2.29 19.87 -19.28
C GLY A 95 3.72 19.40 -19.04
N LEU A 96 4.08 18.19 -19.49
CA LEU A 96 5.44 17.65 -19.41
C LEU A 96 6.26 17.92 -20.69
N GLY A 97 5.68 18.58 -21.69
CA GLY A 97 6.37 18.90 -22.94
C GLY A 97 6.66 17.69 -23.81
N LEU A 98 5.89 16.61 -23.70
CA LEU A 98 6.12 15.34 -24.42
C LEU A 98 5.73 15.37 -25.90
N GLY A 99 5.61 16.57 -26.49
CA GLY A 99 5.35 16.76 -27.92
C GLY A 99 4.03 16.17 -28.41
N GLY A 100 3.01 16.10 -27.55
CA GLY A 100 1.70 15.54 -27.89
C GLY A 100 1.64 14.00 -27.94
N GLN A 101 2.68 13.31 -27.45
CA GLN A 101 2.65 11.86 -27.31
C GLN A 101 1.64 11.46 -26.22
N GLU A 102 0.79 10.47 -26.49
CA GLU A 102 -0.17 10.00 -25.50
C GLU A 102 0.54 9.19 -24.40
N LEU A 103 0.33 9.59 -23.14
CA LEU A 103 0.82 8.84 -21.99
C LEU A 103 -0.07 7.63 -21.75
N GLN A 104 0.54 6.45 -21.70
CA GLN A 104 -0.15 5.20 -21.40
C GLN A 104 0.19 4.71 -20.01
N LEU A 105 -0.85 4.32 -19.26
CA LEU A 105 -0.69 3.75 -17.93
C LEU A 105 -0.12 2.33 -18.00
N VAL A 106 1.02 2.09 -17.34
CA VAL A 106 1.63 0.76 -17.24
C VAL A 106 1.26 0.09 -15.92
N HIS A 107 1.52 0.79 -14.83
CA HIS A 107 1.25 0.32 -13.48
C HIS A 107 0.95 1.52 -12.59
N ALA A 108 -0.03 1.38 -11.72
CA ALA A 108 -0.33 2.31 -10.66
C ALA A 108 -0.72 1.51 -9.43
N SER A 109 -0.75 2.16 -8.27
CA SER A 109 -1.44 1.66 -7.08
C SER A 109 -2.87 2.22 -7.04
N GLY A 110 -3.66 1.80 -6.07
CA GLY A 110 -5.06 2.18 -5.93
C GLY A 110 -5.39 3.59 -5.52
N LYS A 111 -6.70 3.86 -5.43
CA LYS A 111 -7.22 5.11 -4.85
C LYS A 111 -6.64 5.34 -3.46
N GLU A 112 -6.77 4.36 -2.57
CA GLU A 112 -6.41 4.48 -1.16
C GLU A 112 -4.92 4.38 -0.87
N THR A 113 -4.10 4.11 -1.87
CA THR A 113 -2.64 3.98 -1.73
C THR A 113 -1.94 5.13 -2.44
N SER A 114 -0.99 5.79 -1.78
CA SER A 114 0.00 6.63 -2.47
C SER A 114 1.11 5.77 -3.06
N GLY A 115 1.92 6.34 -3.94
CA GLY A 115 3.14 5.70 -4.42
C GLY A 115 3.33 5.76 -5.92
N LEU A 116 4.29 4.97 -6.40
CA LEU A 116 4.77 5.09 -7.77
C LEU A 116 3.73 4.66 -8.80
N VAL A 117 3.61 5.49 -9.82
CA VAL A 117 2.91 5.21 -11.07
C VAL A 117 3.95 5.19 -12.18
N LEU A 118 3.89 4.14 -12.99
CA LEU A 118 4.68 4.00 -14.19
C LEU A 118 3.80 4.28 -15.41
N LEU A 119 4.23 5.26 -16.21
CA LEU A 119 3.63 5.63 -17.49
C LEU A 119 4.64 5.44 -18.62
N SER A 120 4.15 5.33 -19.84
CA SER A 120 4.98 5.24 -21.04
C SER A 120 4.37 6.04 -22.20
N THR A 121 5.18 6.83 -22.90
CA THR A 121 4.77 7.53 -24.13
C THR A 121 4.74 6.62 -25.35
N CYS A 122 5.42 5.46 -25.27
CA CYS A 122 5.43 4.46 -26.33
C CYS A 122 4.40 3.35 -26.04
N PRO A 123 3.40 3.14 -26.93
CA PRO A 123 2.37 2.11 -26.74
C PRO A 123 2.93 0.69 -26.68
N GLN A 124 3.96 0.40 -27.50
CA GLN A 124 4.58 -0.92 -27.56
C GLN A 124 5.29 -1.26 -26.24
N THR A 125 6.03 -0.29 -25.69
CA THR A 125 6.70 -0.41 -24.39
C THR A 125 5.67 -0.57 -23.27
N ALA A 126 4.59 0.22 -23.28
CA ALA A 126 3.53 0.13 -22.30
C ALA A 126 2.90 -1.27 -22.27
N SER A 127 2.51 -1.79 -23.45
CA SER A 127 1.91 -3.12 -23.59
C SER A 127 2.84 -4.23 -23.10
N ARG A 128 4.15 -4.14 -23.43
CA ARG A 128 5.14 -5.13 -23.00
C ARG A 128 5.31 -5.13 -21.48
N LEU A 129 5.39 -3.95 -20.86
CA LEU A 129 5.54 -3.82 -19.42
C LEU A 129 4.26 -4.26 -18.67
N GLN A 130 3.07 -3.91 -19.16
CA GLN A 130 1.81 -4.40 -18.61
C GLN A 130 1.76 -5.94 -18.59
N LYS A 131 2.14 -6.58 -19.71
CA LYS A 131 2.26 -8.05 -19.79
C LYS A 131 3.26 -8.60 -18.78
N PHE A 132 4.40 -7.93 -18.61
CA PHE A 132 5.40 -8.29 -17.60
C PHE A 132 4.80 -8.26 -16.18
N PHE A 133 4.13 -7.17 -15.77
CA PHE A 133 3.49 -7.10 -14.45
C PHE A 133 2.39 -8.16 -14.27
N ILE A 134 1.59 -8.45 -15.30
CA ILE A 134 0.58 -9.51 -15.25
C ILE A 134 1.24 -10.89 -15.07
N HIS A 135 2.28 -11.18 -15.83
CA HIS A 135 3.00 -12.45 -15.75
C HIS A 135 3.67 -12.63 -14.39
N SER A 136 4.42 -11.63 -13.91
CA SER A 136 5.11 -11.67 -12.62
C SER A 136 4.15 -11.92 -11.45
N ARG A 137 2.96 -11.28 -11.47
CA ARG A 137 1.90 -11.55 -10.48
C ARG A 137 1.40 -12.99 -10.52
N ARG A 138 1.14 -13.54 -11.72
CA ARG A 138 0.68 -14.93 -11.88
C ARG A 138 1.74 -15.95 -11.43
N SER A 139 3.01 -15.64 -11.60
CA SER A 139 4.14 -16.47 -11.19
C SER A 139 4.58 -16.26 -9.75
N GLN A 140 3.82 -15.50 -8.94
CA GLN A 140 4.16 -15.15 -7.54
C GLN A 140 5.56 -14.52 -7.38
N ARG A 141 6.00 -13.74 -8.37
CA ARG A 141 7.26 -12.98 -8.33
C ARG A 141 6.92 -11.49 -8.13
N PRO A 142 6.95 -10.97 -6.89
CA PRO A 142 6.63 -9.57 -6.64
C PRO A 142 7.68 -8.67 -7.30
N THR A 143 7.21 -7.63 -7.99
CA THR A 143 8.06 -6.65 -8.71
C THR A 143 8.01 -5.26 -8.08
N ALA A 144 7.25 -5.10 -7.01
CA ALA A 144 7.05 -3.83 -6.32
C ALA A 144 7.20 -4.05 -4.81
N THR A 145 7.85 -3.09 -4.16
CA THR A 145 8.04 -3.05 -2.71
C THR A 145 7.13 -1.98 -2.14
N TYR A 146 6.41 -2.31 -1.07
CA TYR A 146 5.49 -1.42 -0.39
C TYR A 146 5.93 -1.24 1.05
N CYS A 147 5.85 0.00 1.54
CA CYS A 147 6.00 0.31 2.95
C CYS A 147 4.62 0.52 3.56
N ALA A 148 4.37 -0.07 4.71
CA ALA A 148 3.13 0.08 5.46
C ALA A 148 3.43 0.24 6.95
N VAL A 149 2.61 1.04 7.63
CA VAL A 149 2.59 1.12 9.09
C VAL A 149 1.45 0.22 9.58
N THR A 150 1.74 -0.58 10.59
CA THR A 150 0.85 -1.65 11.04
C THR A 150 0.33 -1.34 12.44
N ASP A 151 -0.92 -1.71 12.70
CA ASP A 151 -1.44 -1.71 14.07
C ASP A 151 -0.87 -2.92 14.83
N GLY A 152 0.04 -2.64 15.76
CA GLY A 152 0.86 -3.64 16.44
C GLY A 152 2.11 -4.06 15.66
N ILE A 153 2.96 -4.86 16.32
CA ILE A 153 4.22 -5.37 15.77
C ILE A 153 3.97 -6.79 15.24
N PRO A 154 4.32 -7.11 13.98
CA PRO A 154 4.24 -8.48 13.47
C PRO A 154 5.05 -9.45 14.33
N ALA A 155 4.52 -10.65 14.56
CA ALA A 155 5.17 -11.66 15.40
C ALA A 155 6.52 -12.12 14.83
N THR A 156 6.71 -12.04 13.51
CA THR A 156 7.97 -12.34 12.83
C THR A 156 8.46 -11.12 12.07
N SER A 157 9.78 -10.92 12.01
CA SER A 157 10.41 -9.81 11.27
C SER A 157 10.35 -9.99 9.76
N GLU A 158 10.22 -11.23 9.29
CA GLU A 158 10.09 -11.58 7.87
C GLU A 158 9.20 -12.82 7.70
N GLY A 159 8.68 -13.02 6.48
CA GLY A 159 7.85 -14.18 6.15
C GLY A 159 7.08 -14.01 4.84
N LYS A 160 6.33 -15.05 4.47
CA LYS A 160 5.41 -15.04 3.32
C LYS A 160 3.98 -15.15 3.84
N ILE A 161 3.13 -14.20 3.46
CA ILE A 161 1.68 -14.25 3.74
C ILE A 161 0.97 -14.85 2.53
N GLN A 162 0.21 -15.93 2.73
CA GLN A 162 -0.64 -16.52 1.72
C GLN A 162 -2.04 -16.73 2.31
N ALA A 163 -3.00 -15.93 1.84
CA ALA A 163 -4.38 -15.97 2.29
C ALA A 163 -5.32 -15.87 1.09
N ALA A 164 -6.41 -16.63 1.11
CA ALA A 164 -7.52 -16.43 0.19
C ALA A 164 -8.29 -15.17 0.62
N LEU A 165 -8.61 -14.29 -0.32
CA LEU A 165 -9.36 -13.06 -0.05
C LEU A 165 -10.72 -13.10 -0.74
N LYS A 166 -11.75 -12.69 -0.01
CA LYS A 166 -13.09 -12.40 -0.52
C LYS A 166 -13.19 -10.91 -0.79
N LEU A 167 -13.83 -10.53 -1.88
CA LEU A 167 -14.26 -9.14 -2.09
C LEU A 167 -15.68 -9.00 -1.54
N GLU A 168 -15.86 -8.08 -0.61
CA GLU A 168 -17.14 -7.73 0.00
C GLU A 168 -17.43 -6.26 -0.26
N HIS A 169 -18.64 -5.96 -0.72
CA HIS A 169 -19.08 -4.60 -0.96
C HIS A 169 -19.91 -4.16 0.26
N THR A 170 -19.45 -3.14 0.99
CA THR A 170 -20.14 -2.65 2.20
C THR A 170 -20.09 -1.12 2.21
N ASP A 171 -21.25 -0.47 2.35
CA ASP A 171 -21.39 0.99 2.40
C ASP A 171 -20.68 1.75 1.27
N GLY A 172 -20.67 1.17 0.06
CA GLY A 172 -20.01 1.76 -1.11
C GLY A 172 -18.48 1.61 -1.13
N VAL A 173 -17.91 0.88 -0.17
CA VAL A 173 -16.48 0.56 -0.08
C VAL A 173 -16.26 -0.91 -0.45
N ASP A 174 -15.29 -1.14 -1.33
CA ASP A 174 -14.81 -2.48 -1.69
C ASP A 174 -13.81 -2.96 -0.63
N LEU A 175 -14.28 -3.76 0.33
CA LEU A 175 -13.44 -4.37 1.35
C LEU A 175 -12.97 -5.74 0.88
N ARG A 176 -11.67 -6.03 1.03
CA ARG A 176 -11.18 -7.40 0.88
C ARG A 176 -10.96 -8.00 2.25
N SER A 177 -11.72 -9.03 2.57
CA SER A 177 -11.59 -9.76 3.83
C SER A 177 -10.97 -11.14 3.56
N PRO A 178 -10.12 -11.66 4.45
CA PRO A 178 -9.66 -13.04 4.31
C PRO A 178 -10.87 -13.98 4.35
N VAL A 179 -10.94 -14.91 3.38
CA VAL A 179 -11.94 -15.97 3.38
C VAL A 179 -11.61 -16.90 4.55
N SER A 180 -12.28 -16.69 5.68
CA SER A 180 -12.03 -17.43 6.92
C SER A 180 -12.25 -18.92 6.75
N TYR A 181 -11.20 -19.74 6.59
CA TYR A 181 -11.16 -21.11 7.17
C TYR A 181 -9.70 -21.60 7.33
N ARG A 182 -9.34 -22.08 8.53
CA ARG A 182 -8.18 -22.94 8.88
C ARG A 182 -6.92 -22.81 7.99
N CYS A 183 -5.92 -22.07 8.48
CA CYS A 183 -4.54 -22.25 8.00
C CYS A 183 -4.01 -23.62 8.46
N THR A 184 -3.76 -24.53 7.53
CA THR A 184 -2.95 -25.72 7.79
C THR A 184 -1.49 -25.27 7.80
N TRP A 185 -0.88 -25.19 8.97
CA TRP A 185 0.57 -25.03 9.08
C TRP A 185 1.24 -26.39 8.84
N TYR A 186 2.09 -26.50 7.83
CA TYR A 186 3.05 -27.59 7.77
C TYR A 186 4.31 -27.14 8.52
N TRP A 187 4.54 -27.74 9.68
CA TRP A 187 5.78 -27.60 10.44
C TRP A 187 6.48 -28.95 10.46
N SER A 188 7.75 -28.99 10.06
CA SER A 188 8.63 -30.12 10.29
C SER A 188 9.49 -29.81 11.49
N SER A 189 9.05 -30.27 12.67
CA SER A 189 9.82 -31.10 13.62
C SER A 189 9.09 -31.15 14.96
N ALA A 190 8.82 -32.38 15.40
CA ALA A 190 8.33 -32.81 16.72
C ALA A 190 6.88 -32.41 17.13
N LEU A 191 5.98 -33.40 16.99
CA LEU A 191 4.83 -33.75 17.84
C LEU A 191 4.27 -32.66 18.78
N PHE A 192 3.07 -32.15 18.51
CA PHE A 192 1.99 -31.96 19.50
C PHE A 192 0.68 -31.60 18.77
N LEU A 193 -0.39 -32.39 18.96
CA LEU A 193 -1.73 -32.12 18.46
C LEU A 193 -2.47 -31.22 19.45
N GLY A 194 -2.94 -30.05 19.02
CA GLY A 194 -3.85 -29.21 19.78
C GLY A 194 -4.63 -28.26 18.87
N THR A 195 -5.96 -28.24 18.99
CA THR A 195 -6.87 -27.34 18.28
C THR A 195 -7.33 -26.22 19.21
N THR A 196 -7.15 -24.95 18.82
CA THR A 196 -7.85 -23.80 19.43
C THR A 196 -8.76 -23.13 18.41
N HIS A 197 -9.88 -22.59 18.89
CA HIS A 197 -11.03 -22.18 18.08
C HIS A 197 -11.09 -20.68 17.73
N THR A 198 -9.98 -19.93 17.88
CA THR A 198 -9.96 -18.47 17.65
C THR A 198 -8.70 -18.01 16.91
N LEU A 199 -8.89 -17.24 15.85
CA LEU A 199 -7.81 -16.49 15.19
C LEU A 199 -7.64 -15.13 15.90
N PRO A 200 -6.40 -14.64 16.08
CA PRO A 200 -6.12 -13.35 16.70
C PRO A 200 -6.51 -12.18 15.79
N ALA A 201 -7.03 -11.11 16.41
CA ALA A 201 -7.68 -9.95 15.76
C ALA A 201 -6.81 -9.18 14.74
N TRP A 202 -5.49 -9.35 14.76
CA TRP A 202 -4.57 -8.62 13.86
C TRP A 202 -4.67 -9.04 12.38
N ALA A 203 -5.23 -10.22 12.09
CA ALA A 203 -5.36 -10.72 10.71
C ALA A 203 -6.39 -9.95 9.85
N LEU A 204 -7.25 -9.14 10.47
CA LEU A 204 -8.30 -8.37 9.78
C LEU A 204 -7.83 -6.99 9.30
N SER A 205 -6.74 -6.45 9.85
CA SER A 205 -6.27 -5.08 9.55
C SER A 205 -5.42 -4.99 8.27
N TRP A 206 -4.82 -6.10 7.83
CA TRP A 206 -3.82 -6.10 6.74
C TRP A 206 -4.40 -6.24 5.32
N ALA A 207 -5.66 -6.63 5.17
CA ALA A 207 -6.21 -6.97 3.86
C ALA A 207 -6.64 -5.75 3.00
N SER A 208 -6.67 -4.54 3.58
CA SER A 208 -7.09 -3.32 2.85
C SER A 208 -5.95 -2.65 2.04
N ALA A 209 -4.68 -2.86 2.40
CA ALA A 209 -3.56 -2.11 1.82
C ALA A 209 -3.01 -2.67 0.49
N PHE A 210 -3.39 -3.89 0.07
CA PHE A 210 -2.70 -4.60 -1.02
C PHE A 210 -3.46 -4.66 -2.36
N CYS A 211 -4.61 -4.00 -2.51
CA CYS A 211 -5.57 -4.46 -3.52
C CYS A 211 -6.38 -3.40 -4.26
N CYS A 212 -5.74 -2.70 -5.19
CA CYS A 212 -6.46 -1.83 -6.11
C CYS A 212 -6.10 -1.99 -7.60
N GLN A 213 -5.58 -3.15 -8.03
CA GLN A 213 -5.27 -3.38 -9.46
C GLN A 213 -5.84 -4.69 -10.02
N LEU A 214 -7.11 -5.02 -9.71
CA LEU A 214 -7.83 -6.11 -10.38
C LEU A 214 -9.13 -5.61 -11.01
N PRO A 215 -9.30 -5.73 -12.35
CA PRO A 215 -10.58 -5.52 -13.02
C PRO A 215 -11.59 -6.58 -12.60
N ALA A 216 -12.87 -6.20 -12.57
CA ALA A 216 -13.99 -7.11 -12.31
C ALA A 216 -14.04 -8.27 -13.34
N PRO A 217 -14.39 -9.51 -12.92
CA PRO A 217 -14.67 -10.59 -13.86
C PRO A 217 -15.98 -10.30 -14.62
N ARG A 218 -15.95 -10.42 -15.95
CA ARG A 218 -17.17 -10.40 -16.78
C ARG A 218 -17.99 -11.67 -16.50
N PRO A 219 -19.33 -11.57 -16.45
CA PRO A 219 -20.18 -12.75 -16.32
C PRO A 219 -19.99 -13.66 -17.53
N LYS A 220 -19.89 -14.96 -17.29
CA LYS A 220 -19.91 -15.99 -18.32
C LYS A 220 -21.37 -16.39 -18.54
N ASP A 221 -21.79 -16.42 -19.79
CA ASP A 221 -22.93 -17.21 -20.25
C ASP A 221 -22.67 -18.72 -20.04
#